data_AF-A0A3Q8BTJ7-F1
#
_entry.id   AF-A0A3Q8BTJ7-F1
#
_cell.length_a   1.000
_cell.length_b   1.000
_cell.length_c   1.000
_cell.angle_alpha   90.00
_cell.angle_beta   90.00
_cell.angle_gamma   90.00
#
_symmetry.space_group_name_H-M   'P 1'
#
loop_
_entity.id
_entity.type
_entity.pdbx_description
1 polymer ?
#
loop_
_entity_poly.entity_id
_entity_poly.type
_entity_poly.pdbx_seq_one_letter_code
_entity_poly.pdbx_strand_id
1 'polypeptide(L)'
;MGLDIHIHTNTPSLRLPIPNHAPFLRKTFHFRPPCFTGPTPLLSSPLCFSIAITRISNGASRCFDFNHMVVEDDLCKDGCSVASSCSFPVLSSASQLADIQETREMREEEHDLLDSLLTELPVQSKEQQDAISATPVHPAGLYALFATFLAGNLVEQIWNFACPAAIALLHPSLLPVAVVGFIAKLGIFAGGPLVGSLMDSYPRVPAFNCLSIVQTAAQLISAGMIIYALDRAIPTAASATSLLLQPWFVVLVLAGAIERLAGLASGVAFERDWVVLLAGTNRPIALARANAMLSRVDLLCEVLGASISGILLSMLDPVKCLKLAAASMICTLPVQILLVCLTDKLSKGVLERSRNHTSSELCQPGQLTERVLGAISHGWLQYKSQPVLPASLAYVLLCFNAVLCPGGLMTSFLTNHGLNASIIGAFSGMCAFMGIAATFMSASLVKKLGLLKAGAAGLVFQALLLGIAVAVYWSGFIVQQKSLIFFLFLIVLSRLGQMSYDIVSGQILQSAIPASKANLIGATEVSMASLAELVMLGVAIIGNDVSHFGFLALLSMTAVAGAAWIYCQWLSNPTEEQRQLFSFDPHFSSLSSKQQLGTIDIISKPSSAVQ
;
A
#
# COMPACT_ATOMS: atom_id res chain seq x y z
N MET A 1 32.05 -34.04 56.39
CA MET A 1 31.07 -33.10 56.98
C MET A 1 30.67 -32.14 55.87
N GLY A 2 29.57 -32.46 55.18
CA GLY A 2 29.02 -31.65 54.09
C GLY A 2 28.02 -30.63 54.62
N LEU A 3 27.89 -29.52 53.91
CA LEU A 3 26.73 -28.63 54.02
C LEU A 3 26.35 -28.20 52.59
N ASP A 4 25.42 -28.94 52.02
CA ASP A 4 24.67 -28.58 50.81
C ASP A 4 23.54 -27.62 51.18
N ILE A 5 23.37 -26.54 50.41
CA ILE A 5 22.23 -25.63 50.53
C ILE A 5 21.30 -25.88 49.34
N HIS A 6 20.23 -26.62 49.62
CA HIS A 6 19.08 -26.85 48.75
C HIS A 6 18.05 -25.73 48.98
N ILE A 7 17.65 -24.99 47.92
CA ILE A 7 16.49 -24.10 47.96
C ILE A 7 15.29 -24.85 47.37
N HIS A 8 14.30 -25.09 48.22
CA HIS A 8 13.05 -25.81 47.95
C HIS A 8 11.99 -24.85 47.41
N THR A 9 11.35 -25.22 46.30
CA THR A 9 10.10 -24.64 45.79
C THR A 9 8.91 -25.08 46.65
N ASN A 10 8.05 -24.16 47.09
CA ASN A 10 6.75 -24.47 47.69
C ASN A 10 5.69 -23.43 47.29
N THR A 11 4.74 -23.86 46.46
CA THR A 11 3.47 -23.18 46.17
C THR A 11 2.33 -24.09 46.64
N PRO A 12 1.35 -23.61 47.44
CA PRO A 12 0.18 -24.41 47.79
C PRO A 12 -0.95 -24.24 46.75
N SER A 13 -1.47 -25.38 46.32
CA SER A 13 -2.68 -25.57 45.51
C SER A 13 -3.92 -25.71 46.39
N LEU A 14 -5.05 -25.10 46.01
CA LEU A 14 -6.39 -25.46 46.49
C LEU A 14 -7.31 -25.83 45.30
N ARG A 15 -8.12 -26.88 45.49
CA ARG A 15 -8.80 -27.71 44.47
C ARG A 15 -10.33 -27.49 44.45
N LEU A 16 -10.90 -27.46 43.22
CA LEU A 16 -12.09 -28.21 42.67
C LEU A 16 -13.51 -27.96 43.27
N PRO A 17 -14.64 -28.13 42.50
CA PRO A 17 -14.96 -29.36 41.75
C PRO A 17 -15.72 -29.28 40.41
N ILE A 18 -15.63 -30.39 39.66
CA ILE A 18 -16.54 -30.88 38.60
C ILE A 18 -17.30 -32.06 39.24
N PRO A 19 -18.60 -32.32 38.95
CA PRO A 19 -18.95 -33.44 38.04
C PRO A 19 -20.31 -33.37 37.27
N ASN A 20 -20.29 -34.01 36.09
CA ASN A 20 -21.25 -35.00 35.58
C ASN A 20 -22.52 -34.71 34.72
N HIS A 21 -22.48 -35.38 33.55
CA HIS A 21 -23.49 -36.24 32.88
C HIS A 21 -24.33 -35.75 31.66
N ALA A 22 -24.20 -36.56 30.60
CA ALA A 22 -24.83 -36.59 29.27
C ALA A 22 -26.30 -37.11 29.28
N PRO A 23 -27.03 -37.19 28.14
CA PRO A 23 -26.84 -38.34 27.21
C PRO A 23 -26.98 -38.05 25.70
N PHE A 24 -26.55 -39.08 24.95
CA PHE A 24 -26.59 -39.35 23.50
C PHE A 24 -27.88 -38.99 22.72
N LEU A 25 -27.72 -38.60 21.44
CA LEU A 25 -28.31 -39.36 20.32
C LEU A 25 -27.59 -39.11 18.98
N ARG A 26 -27.26 -40.23 18.36
CA ARG A 26 -26.52 -40.49 17.11
C ARG A 26 -27.48 -40.40 15.92
N LYS A 27 -27.13 -39.68 14.85
CA LYS A 27 -27.54 -40.02 13.47
C LYS A 27 -26.41 -39.71 12.47
N THR A 28 -25.82 -40.80 11.99
CA THR A 28 -24.93 -40.93 10.83
C THR A 28 -25.70 -40.80 9.52
N PHE A 29 -25.13 -40.12 8.52
CA PHE A 29 -25.31 -40.44 7.11
C PHE A 29 -23.95 -40.43 6.41
N HIS A 30 -23.58 -41.59 5.89
CA HIS A 30 -22.43 -41.83 5.02
C HIS A 30 -22.80 -41.50 3.57
N PHE A 31 -21.88 -40.88 2.82
CA PHE A 31 -21.72 -41.19 1.39
C PHE A 31 -20.24 -41.13 0.99
N ARG A 32 -19.82 -42.16 0.25
CA ARG A 32 -18.44 -42.48 -0.19
C ARG A 32 -17.90 -41.50 -1.25
N PRO A 33 -16.56 -41.34 -1.34
CA PRO A 33 -15.89 -40.80 -2.53
C PRO A 33 -15.72 -41.91 -3.60
N PRO A 34 -15.77 -41.60 -4.91
CA PRO A 34 -15.41 -42.58 -5.93
C PRO A 34 -13.88 -42.65 -6.09
N CYS A 35 -13.34 -43.85 -5.89
CA CYS A 35 -12.05 -44.28 -6.40
C CYS A 35 -12.16 -44.52 -7.92
N PHE A 36 -11.14 -44.09 -8.67
CA PHE A 36 -10.77 -44.74 -9.93
C PHE A 36 -9.29 -45.10 -9.88
N THR A 37 -9.03 -46.37 -10.22
CA THR A 37 -7.76 -47.10 -10.09
C THR A 37 -7.11 -47.31 -11.46
N GLY A 38 -5.80 -47.10 -11.53
CA GLY A 38 -4.86 -47.79 -12.44
C GLY A 38 -4.21 -46.93 -13.54
N PRO A 39 -3.04 -47.33 -14.08
CA PRO A 39 -1.80 -47.68 -13.39
C PRO A 39 -0.63 -46.72 -13.77
N THR A 40 0.39 -46.67 -12.92
CA THR A 40 1.67 -45.98 -13.12
C THR A 40 2.49 -46.57 -14.28
N PRO A 41 3.38 -45.76 -14.89
CA PRO A 41 4.77 -46.21 -14.93
C PRO A 41 5.75 -45.16 -14.39
N LEU A 42 6.72 -45.69 -13.64
CA LEU A 42 7.98 -45.05 -13.27
C LEU A 42 8.79 -44.71 -14.53
N LEU A 43 9.35 -43.51 -14.61
CA LEU A 43 10.70 -43.32 -15.16
C LEU A 43 11.35 -42.01 -14.67
N SER A 44 12.65 -42.13 -14.46
CA SER A 44 13.69 -41.23 -13.99
C SER A 44 13.79 -39.83 -14.66
N SER A 45 14.25 -38.87 -13.86
CA SER A 45 14.97 -37.60 -14.14
C SER A 45 15.85 -37.51 -15.41
N PRO A 46 16.42 -36.34 -15.81
CA PRO A 46 16.12 -34.92 -15.52
C PRO A 46 16.10 -34.00 -16.79
N LEU A 47 15.83 -32.69 -16.61
CA LEU A 47 16.17 -31.56 -17.50
C LEU A 47 15.55 -31.47 -18.91
N CYS A 48 14.65 -30.49 -19.11
CA CYS A 48 14.78 -29.43 -20.12
C CYS A 48 13.59 -28.46 -20.03
N PHE A 49 13.84 -27.30 -19.41
CA PHE A 49 12.98 -26.13 -19.52
C PHE A 49 13.28 -25.47 -20.87
N SER A 50 12.34 -25.49 -21.81
CA SER A 50 12.33 -24.54 -22.93
C SER A 50 10.94 -24.44 -23.56
N ILE A 51 10.33 -23.28 -23.34
CA ILE A 51 9.57 -22.46 -24.29
C ILE A 51 8.64 -23.20 -25.26
N ALA A 52 7.32 -23.09 -25.05
CA ALA A 52 6.33 -23.28 -26.10
C ALA A 52 5.06 -22.43 -25.85
N ILE A 53 5.11 -21.18 -26.31
CA ILE A 53 3.92 -20.47 -26.80
C ILE A 53 3.59 -21.11 -28.16
N THR A 54 2.59 -21.99 -28.23
CA THR A 54 1.64 -22.12 -29.36
C THR A 54 0.74 -23.35 -29.22
N ARG A 55 -0.53 -23.15 -29.62
CA ARG A 55 -1.63 -24.11 -29.89
C ARG A 55 -2.70 -24.27 -28.82
N ILE A 56 -3.62 -23.31 -28.86
CA ILE A 56 -5.07 -23.58 -28.82
C ILE A 56 -5.46 -24.23 -30.15
N SER A 57 -6.12 -25.40 -30.14
CA SER A 57 -7.35 -25.69 -30.91
C SER A 57 -7.81 -27.15 -30.77
N ASN A 58 -9.14 -27.31 -30.70
CA ASN A 58 -10.02 -28.49 -30.83
C ASN A 58 -10.27 -29.29 -29.53
N GLY A 59 -11.49 -29.51 -29.04
CA GLY A 59 -12.89 -29.20 -29.42
C GLY A 59 -13.78 -29.64 -28.23
N ALA A 60 -15.03 -29.23 -28.03
CA ALA A 60 -16.11 -29.06 -28.98
C ALA A 60 -17.21 -28.09 -28.48
N SER A 61 -17.62 -27.23 -29.42
CA SER A 61 -18.97 -26.79 -29.81
C SER A 61 -20.18 -27.01 -28.90
N ARG A 62 -20.95 -25.91 -28.69
CA ARG A 62 -22.34 -25.78 -29.16
C ARG A 62 -22.62 -24.34 -29.60
N CYS A 63 -23.35 -24.26 -30.71
CA CYS A 63 -23.48 -23.18 -31.69
C CYS A 63 -24.22 -21.92 -31.23
N PHE A 64 -23.91 -20.78 -31.86
CA PHE A 64 -24.91 -19.90 -32.49
C PHE A 64 -24.23 -19.13 -33.65
N ASP A 65 -24.63 -19.46 -34.88
CA ASP A 65 -24.32 -18.74 -36.11
C ASP A 65 -25.19 -17.47 -36.20
N PHE A 66 -24.60 -16.36 -36.67
CA PHE A 66 -25.15 -15.61 -37.80
C PHE A 66 -24.07 -14.71 -38.41
N ASN A 67 -23.76 -14.99 -39.69
CA ASN A 67 -22.82 -14.25 -40.53
C ASN A 67 -23.33 -12.84 -40.85
N HIS A 68 -22.41 -11.88 -40.88
CA HIS A 68 -22.50 -10.71 -41.77
C HIS A 68 -21.10 -10.45 -42.33
N MET A 69 -20.92 -10.72 -43.63
CA MET A 69 -19.71 -10.40 -44.37
C MET A 69 -20.04 -9.29 -45.37
N VAL A 70 -19.26 -8.22 -45.29
CA VAL A 70 -19.26 -7.06 -46.18
C VAL A 70 -18.57 -7.45 -47.49
N VAL A 71 -19.14 -7.11 -48.65
CA VAL A 71 -18.39 -6.71 -49.86
C VAL A 71 -19.23 -5.72 -50.70
N GLU A 72 -18.64 -4.52 -50.83
CA GLU A 72 -18.61 -3.53 -51.92
C GLU A 72 -19.81 -3.31 -52.86
N ASP A 73 -20.23 -2.04 -52.90
CA ASP A 73 -20.95 -1.38 -53.99
C ASP A 73 -20.08 -1.32 -55.24
N ASP A 74 -20.64 -1.72 -56.39
CA ASP A 74 -20.22 -1.20 -57.69
C ASP A 74 -21.39 -1.10 -58.67
N LEU A 75 -21.27 -0.11 -59.54
CA LEU A 75 -22.28 0.59 -60.34
C LEU A 75 -23.13 -0.22 -61.35
N CYS A 76 -24.36 0.28 -61.50
CA CYS A 76 -25.13 0.54 -62.75
C CYS A 76 -25.76 -0.58 -63.61
N LYS A 77 -27.06 -0.32 -63.86
CA LYS A 77 -27.81 -0.35 -65.14
C LYS A 77 -28.52 -1.65 -65.59
N ASP A 78 -29.76 -1.39 -66.03
CA ASP A 78 -30.64 -2.16 -66.92
C ASP A 78 -31.20 -3.48 -66.34
N GLY A 79 -32.48 -3.84 -66.41
CA GLY A 79 -33.66 -3.34 -67.08
C GLY A 79 -34.68 -4.49 -67.11
N CYS A 80 -35.97 -4.20 -66.86
CA CYS A 80 -37.20 -4.93 -67.25
C CYS A 80 -37.23 -6.47 -67.19
N SER A 81 -38.15 -7.14 -66.49
CA SER A 81 -39.62 -7.21 -66.69
C SER A 81 -40.07 -8.57 -66.06
N VAL A 82 -41.27 -8.85 -65.53
CA VAL A 82 -42.65 -8.68 -66.01
C VAL A 82 -43.63 -8.80 -64.82
N ALA A 83 -44.74 -8.07 -64.94
CA ALA A 83 -46.03 -8.02 -64.23
C ALA A 83 -46.59 -9.35 -63.65
N SER A 84 -47.48 -9.35 -62.64
CA SER A 84 -48.86 -8.82 -62.65
C SER A 84 -49.44 -8.93 -61.23
N SER A 85 -50.00 -7.88 -60.62
CA SER A 85 -51.38 -7.43 -60.88
C SER A 85 -51.65 -6.09 -60.16
N CYS A 86 -52.33 -5.17 -60.85
CA CYS A 86 -52.70 -3.83 -60.38
C CYS A 86 -54.18 -3.76 -59.95
N SER A 87 -54.45 -2.97 -58.91
CA SER A 87 -55.66 -2.14 -58.73
C SER A 87 -55.35 -0.96 -57.80
N PHE A 88 -55.42 0.28 -58.32
CA PHE A 88 -55.47 1.56 -57.57
C PHE A 88 -56.74 2.30 -58.05
N PRO A 89 -57.47 3.11 -57.25
CA PRO A 89 -57.04 4.50 -56.92
C PRO A 89 -57.60 5.11 -55.58
N VAL A 90 -56.87 6.00 -54.87
CA VAL A 90 -56.97 7.49 -54.76
C VAL A 90 -58.04 8.08 -53.79
N LEU A 91 -57.62 9.12 -53.03
CA LEU A 91 -58.35 10.12 -52.20
C LEU A 91 -58.86 9.62 -50.82
N SER A 92 -58.86 10.36 -49.71
CA SER A 92 -58.74 11.80 -49.40
C SER A 92 -58.36 11.95 -47.91
N SER A 93 -57.67 13.05 -47.58
CA SER A 93 -57.51 13.59 -46.25
C SER A 93 -58.82 13.62 -45.44
N ALA A 94 -58.74 13.16 -44.18
CA ALA A 94 -59.60 13.47 -43.01
C ALA A 94 -59.89 12.21 -42.15
N SER A 95 -58.87 11.58 -41.55
CA SER A 95 -59.08 10.59 -40.46
C SER A 95 -57.92 10.39 -39.49
N GLN A 96 -56.77 11.06 -39.65
CA GLN A 96 -55.60 10.85 -38.76
C GLN A 96 -55.53 11.81 -37.55
N LEU A 97 -56.65 12.41 -37.15
CA LEU A 97 -56.70 13.29 -35.96
C LEU A 97 -57.55 12.72 -34.80
N ALA A 98 -57.92 11.44 -34.86
CA ALA A 98 -58.66 10.77 -33.77
C ALA A 98 -57.80 9.73 -33.01
N ASP A 99 -56.81 9.10 -33.66
CA ASP A 99 -55.98 8.06 -33.02
C ASP A 99 -54.78 8.59 -32.21
N ILE A 100 -54.53 9.91 -32.23
CA ILE A 100 -53.46 10.54 -31.44
C ILE A 100 -53.96 10.97 -30.05
N GLN A 101 -55.27 10.95 -29.80
CA GLN A 101 -55.85 11.39 -28.52
C GLN A 101 -55.93 10.24 -27.49
N GLU A 102 -56.18 8.99 -27.90
CA GLU A 102 -56.24 7.83 -26.97
C GLU A 102 -54.86 7.34 -26.51
N THR A 103 -53.78 7.62 -27.25
CA THR A 103 -52.40 7.26 -26.83
C THR A 103 -51.76 8.28 -25.89
N ARG A 104 -52.46 9.38 -25.58
CA ARG A 104 -51.98 10.43 -24.68
C ARG A 104 -52.48 10.24 -23.24
N GLU A 105 -53.69 9.73 -23.06
CA GLU A 105 -54.27 9.44 -21.73
C GLU A 105 -53.62 8.21 -21.07
N MET A 106 -53.25 7.18 -21.84
CA MET A 106 -52.49 6.01 -21.35
C MET A 106 -51.03 6.31 -20.98
N ARG A 107 -50.48 7.47 -21.38
CA ARG A 107 -49.09 7.88 -21.09
C ARG A 107 -49.00 8.78 -19.85
N GLU A 108 -50.09 9.43 -19.46
CA GLU A 108 -50.15 10.23 -18.23
C GLU A 108 -50.36 9.34 -17.00
N GLU A 109 -51.14 8.26 -17.10
CA GLU A 109 -51.30 7.29 -15.99
C GLU A 109 -50.02 6.50 -15.69
N GLU A 110 -49.19 6.18 -16.69
CA GLU A 110 -47.92 5.47 -16.49
C GLU A 110 -46.82 6.40 -15.95
N HIS A 111 -46.89 7.71 -16.25
CA HIS A 111 -45.99 8.72 -15.68
C HIS A 111 -46.37 9.07 -14.23
N ASP A 112 -47.66 9.18 -13.93
CA ASP A 112 -48.15 9.39 -12.55
C ASP A 112 -47.93 8.14 -11.67
N LEU A 113 -48.02 6.93 -12.23
CA LEU A 113 -47.67 5.70 -11.51
C LEU A 113 -46.16 5.59 -11.27
N LEU A 114 -45.33 6.01 -12.23
CA LEU A 114 -43.87 6.02 -12.10
C LEU A 114 -43.40 7.11 -11.14
N ASP A 115 -43.99 8.30 -11.17
CA ASP A 115 -43.74 9.37 -10.19
C ASP A 115 -44.28 9.00 -8.81
N SER A 116 -45.42 8.31 -8.70
CA SER A 116 -45.93 7.80 -7.43
C SER A 116 -45.02 6.69 -6.85
N LEU A 117 -44.49 5.78 -7.69
CA LEU A 117 -43.52 4.76 -7.29
C LEU A 117 -42.12 5.34 -6.98
N LEU A 118 -41.72 6.44 -7.62
CA LEU A 118 -40.48 7.17 -7.30
C LEU A 118 -40.63 8.05 -6.05
N THR A 119 -41.84 8.55 -5.77
CA THR A 119 -42.18 9.32 -4.56
C THR A 119 -42.37 8.40 -3.34
N GLU A 120 -42.66 7.12 -3.55
CA GLU A 120 -42.69 6.07 -2.52
C GLU A 120 -41.32 5.43 -2.22
N LEU A 121 -40.20 5.93 -2.76
CA LEU A 121 -38.89 5.57 -2.20
C LEU A 121 -38.81 6.16 -0.79
N PRO A 122 -38.84 5.33 0.28
CA PRO A 122 -38.77 5.88 1.63
C PRO A 122 -37.45 6.63 1.73
N VAL A 123 -37.51 7.94 1.93
CA VAL A 123 -36.35 8.77 2.26
C VAL A 123 -35.73 8.11 3.49
N GLN A 124 -34.64 7.36 3.29
CA GLN A 124 -34.05 6.56 4.36
C GLN A 124 -33.72 7.49 5.51
N SER A 125 -34.18 7.14 6.71
CA SER A 125 -33.83 7.88 7.91
C SER A 125 -32.31 7.99 8.02
N LYS A 126 -31.79 9.08 8.58
CA LYS A 126 -30.33 9.30 8.71
C LYS A 126 -29.63 8.10 9.36
N GLU A 127 -30.30 7.42 10.29
CA GLU A 127 -29.84 6.20 10.94
C GLU A 127 -29.80 4.98 10.01
N GLN A 128 -30.77 4.80 9.11
CA GLN A 128 -30.74 3.75 8.08
C GLN A 128 -29.70 4.04 7.00
N GLN A 129 -29.53 5.30 6.60
CA GLN A 129 -28.49 5.73 5.67
C GLN A 129 -27.08 5.53 6.28
N ASP A 130 -26.92 5.82 7.58
CA ASP A 130 -25.69 5.57 8.33
C ASP A 130 -25.46 4.06 8.53
N ALA A 131 -26.51 3.25 8.75
CA ALA A 131 -26.40 1.79 8.83
C ALA A 131 -26.04 1.15 7.48
N ILE A 132 -26.60 1.63 6.38
CA ILE A 132 -26.31 1.14 5.02
C ILE A 132 -24.93 1.60 4.57
N SER A 133 -24.52 2.83 4.86
CA SER A 133 -23.16 3.32 4.56
C SER A 133 -22.08 2.69 5.44
N ALA A 134 -22.45 2.15 6.61
CA ALA A 134 -21.55 1.41 7.51
C ALA A 134 -21.37 -0.08 7.16
N THR A 135 -22.28 -0.67 6.38
CA THR A 135 -22.17 -2.08 5.96
C THR A 135 -21.44 -2.18 4.61
N PRO A 136 -20.47 -3.08 4.43
CA PRO A 136 -19.82 -3.28 3.13
C PRO A 136 -20.75 -3.99 2.15
N VAL A 137 -20.53 -3.81 0.84
CA VAL A 137 -21.32 -4.48 -0.21
C VAL A 137 -21.08 -5.99 -0.21
N HIS A 138 -19.84 -6.42 0.00
CA HIS A 138 -19.45 -7.83 0.07
C HIS A 138 -18.69 -8.13 1.37
N PRO A 139 -19.37 -8.31 2.52
CA PRO A 139 -18.70 -8.52 3.82
C PRO A 139 -17.81 -9.77 3.84
N ALA A 140 -18.29 -10.90 3.31
CA ALA A 140 -17.52 -12.14 3.27
C ALA A 140 -16.28 -12.03 2.37
N GLY A 141 -16.42 -11.38 1.20
CA GLY A 141 -15.29 -11.07 0.32
C GLY A 141 -14.28 -10.14 0.97
N LEU A 142 -14.73 -9.12 1.71
CA LEU A 142 -13.85 -8.19 2.42
C LEU A 142 -13.03 -8.88 3.53
N TYR A 143 -13.61 -9.81 4.29
CA TYR A 143 -12.85 -10.58 5.27
C TYR A 143 -11.83 -11.54 4.61
N ALA A 144 -12.20 -12.16 3.49
CA ALA A 144 -11.26 -12.97 2.72
C ALA A 144 -10.12 -12.12 2.12
N LEU A 145 -10.41 -10.88 1.72
CA LEU A 145 -9.41 -9.90 1.31
C LEU A 145 -8.40 -9.64 2.44
N PHE A 146 -8.88 -9.37 3.66
CA PHE A 146 -8.01 -9.15 4.81
C PHE A 146 -7.16 -10.38 5.14
N ALA A 147 -7.72 -11.59 5.03
CA ALA A 147 -6.96 -12.82 5.21
C ALA A 147 -5.87 -13.00 4.14
N THR A 148 -6.18 -12.68 2.88
CA THR A 148 -5.22 -12.70 1.76
C THR A 148 -4.09 -11.70 2.00
N PHE A 149 -4.45 -10.46 2.34
CA PHE A 149 -3.52 -9.37 2.62
C PHE A 149 -2.61 -9.70 3.81
N LEU A 150 -3.19 -10.23 4.90
CA LEU A 150 -2.43 -10.70 6.08
C LEU A 150 -1.42 -11.79 5.70
N ALA A 151 -1.84 -12.82 4.97
CA ALA A 151 -0.97 -13.94 4.60
C ALA A 151 0.21 -13.48 3.74
N GLY A 152 -0.03 -12.62 2.74
CA GLY A 152 1.03 -12.13 1.87
C GLY A 152 1.94 -11.11 2.52
N ASN A 153 1.37 -10.13 3.20
CA ASN A 153 2.16 -9.09 3.82
C ASN A 153 3.01 -9.63 4.96
N LEU A 154 2.56 -10.65 5.71
CA LEU A 154 3.39 -11.25 6.76
C LEU A 154 4.70 -11.84 6.21
N VAL A 155 4.64 -12.59 5.11
CA VAL A 155 5.84 -13.17 4.47
C VAL A 155 6.70 -12.07 3.88
N GLU A 156 6.10 -11.05 3.27
CA GLU A 156 6.81 -9.90 2.75
C GLU A 156 7.59 -9.19 3.86
N GLN A 157 6.97 -8.94 5.02
CA GLN A 157 7.65 -8.28 6.15
C GLN A 157 8.75 -9.14 6.79
N ILE A 158 8.58 -10.47 6.80
CA ILE A 158 9.67 -11.39 7.18
C ILE A 158 10.86 -11.21 6.22
N TRP A 159 10.60 -11.19 4.92
CA TRP A 159 11.63 -11.02 3.90
C TRP A 159 12.28 -9.63 3.93
N ASN A 160 11.51 -8.57 4.15
CA ASN A 160 11.96 -7.17 4.24
C ASN A 160 12.99 -6.96 5.33
N PHE A 161 12.88 -7.71 6.43
CA PHE A 161 13.86 -7.70 7.49
C PHE A 161 15.04 -8.64 7.20
N ALA A 162 14.77 -9.88 6.80
CA ALA A 162 15.77 -10.91 6.64
C ALA A 162 16.77 -10.62 5.51
N CYS A 163 16.31 -10.06 4.38
CA CYS A 163 17.15 -9.84 3.20
C CYS A 163 18.26 -8.79 3.45
N PRO A 164 17.97 -7.56 3.92
CA PRO A 164 19.01 -6.58 4.22
C PRO A 164 19.98 -7.04 5.31
N ALA A 165 19.46 -7.73 6.35
CA ALA A 165 20.30 -8.30 7.40
C ALA A 165 21.27 -9.36 6.85
N ALA A 166 20.80 -10.25 5.97
CA ALA A 166 21.64 -11.26 5.35
C ALA A 166 22.67 -10.66 4.38
N ILE A 167 22.32 -9.61 3.64
CA ILE A 167 23.26 -8.88 2.77
C ILE A 167 24.33 -8.17 3.60
N ALA A 168 23.98 -7.60 4.76
CA ALA A 168 24.93 -6.95 5.65
C ALA A 168 26.00 -7.91 6.18
N LEU A 169 25.70 -9.21 6.30
CA LEU A 169 26.68 -10.23 6.70
C LEU A 169 27.74 -10.51 5.62
N LEU A 170 27.49 -10.12 4.35
CA LEU A 170 28.41 -10.40 3.24
C LEU A 170 29.59 -9.42 3.18
N HIS A 171 29.42 -8.19 3.67
CA HIS A 171 30.47 -7.18 3.67
C HIS A 171 30.25 -6.12 4.77
N PRO A 172 31.30 -5.68 5.49
CA PRO A 172 31.19 -4.74 6.61
C PRO A 172 30.85 -3.29 6.22
N SER A 173 30.55 -3.01 4.96
CA SER A 173 30.15 -1.66 4.47
C SER A 173 28.65 -1.57 4.27
N LEU A 174 28.10 -0.36 4.30
CA LEU A 174 26.69 -0.12 3.97
C LEU A 174 26.41 -0.24 2.45
N LEU A 175 27.45 -0.25 1.62
CA LEU A 175 27.34 -0.19 0.15
C LEU A 175 26.39 -1.23 -0.46
N PRO A 176 26.48 -2.54 -0.17
CA PRO A 176 25.68 -3.54 -0.88
C PRO A 176 24.18 -3.38 -0.59
N VAL A 177 23.83 -3.08 0.65
CA VAL A 177 22.44 -2.83 1.05
C VAL A 177 21.92 -1.52 0.45
N ALA A 178 22.74 -0.47 0.43
CA ALA A 178 22.39 0.81 -0.19
C ALA A 178 22.15 0.68 -1.70
N VAL A 179 22.99 -0.08 -2.42
CA VAL A 179 22.83 -0.32 -3.88
C VAL A 179 21.56 -1.13 -4.17
N VAL A 180 21.32 -2.21 -3.43
CA VAL A 180 20.08 -3.01 -3.59
C VAL A 180 18.85 -2.13 -3.35
N GLY A 181 18.83 -1.34 -2.28
CA GLY A 181 17.75 -0.41 -1.99
C GLY A 181 17.57 0.67 -3.07
N PHE A 182 18.68 1.25 -3.55
CA PHE A 182 18.66 2.29 -4.57
C PHE A 182 18.07 1.79 -5.89
N ILE A 183 18.55 0.65 -6.39
CA ILE A 183 18.06 0.08 -7.66
C ILE A 183 16.61 -0.37 -7.54
N ALA A 184 16.19 -0.90 -6.39
CA ALA A 184 14.79 -1.23 -6.17
C ALA A 184 13.88 0.01 -6.21
N LYS A 185 14.28 1.10 -5.55
CA LYS A 185 13.53 2.38 -5.59
C LYS A 185 13.52 3.00 -6.99
N LEU A 186 14.63 2.90 -7.73
CA LEU A 186 14.69 3.31 -9.12
C LEU A 186 13.73 2.46 -9.99
N GLY A 187 13.68 1.15 -9.75
CA GLY A 187 12.74 0.23 -10.41
C GLY A 187 11.28 0.57 -10.14
N ILE A 188 10.94 0.94 -8.91
CA ILE A 188 9.60 1.44 -8.55
C ILE A 188 9.28 2.74 -9.30
N PHE A 189 10.19 3.71 -9.27
CA PHE A 189 10.00 5.01 -9.91
C PHE A 189 9.81 4.90 -11.42
N ALA A 190 10.64 4.11 -12.10
CA ALA A 190 10.59 3.95 -13.56
C ALA A 190 9.52 2.94 -14.02
N GLY A 191 9.37 1.82 -13.31
CA GLY A 191 8.48 0.71 -13.68
C GLY A 191 7.06 0.81 -13.14
N GLY A 192 6.81 1.63 -12.11
CA GLY A 192 5.50 1.78 -11.48
C GLY A 192 4.38 2.15 -12.47
N PRO A 193 4.52 3.20 -13.29
CA PRO A 193 3.51 3.58 -14.29
C PRO A 193 3.27 2.48 -15.33
N LEU A 194 4.32 1.78 -15.77
CA LEU A 194 4.23 0.69 -16.74
C LEU A 194 3.42 -0.48 -16.17
N VAL A 195 3.75 -0.91 -14.95
CA VAL A 195 3.03 -2.01 -14.27
C VAL A 195 1.58 -1.60 -13.98
N GLY A 196 1.33 -0.35 -13.58
CA GLY A 196 -0.04 0.16 -13.39
C GLY A 196 -0.88 0.07 -14.67
N SER A 197 -0.34 0.56 -15.80
CA SER A 197 -1.03 0.47 -17.10
C SER A 197 -1.25 -0.98 -17.56
N LEU A 198 -0.30 -1.87 -17.25
CA LEU A 198 -0.43 -3.29 -17.53
C LEU A 198 -1.57 -3.88 -16.68
N MET A 199 -1.58 -3.62 -15.38
CA MET A 199 -2.62 -4.11 -14.46
C MET A 199 -4.02 -3.62 -14.83
N ASP A 200 -4.15 -2.40 -15.34
CA ASP A 200 -5.41 -1.87 -15.85
C ASP A 200 -5.94 -2.63 -17.08
N SER A 201 -5.05 -3.29 -17.83
CA SER A 201 -5.38 -4.01 -19.08
C SER A 201 -5.74 -5.48 -18.87
N TYR A 202 -5.40 -6.06 -17.72
CA TYR A 202 -5.64 -7.47 -17.40
C TYR A 202 -6.76 -7.64 -16.37
N PRO A 203 -7.48 -8.78 -16.37
CA PRO A 203 -8.43 -9.09 -15.32
C PRO A 203 -7.73 -9.18 -13.95
N ARG A 204 -8.39 -8.66 -12.91
CA ARG A 204 -7.78 -8.41 -11.59
C ARG A 204 -7.16 -9.66 -10.97
N VAL A 205 -7.93 -10.75 -10.88
CA VAL A 205 -7.49 -11.98 -10.22
C VAL A 205 -6.30 -12.64 -10.93
N PRO A 206 -6.33 -12.88 -12.26
CA PRO A 206 -5.15 -13.37 -12.97
C PRO A 206 -3.94 -12.43 -12.93
N ALA A 207 -4.16 -11.11 -13.01
CA ALA A 207 -3.07 -10.12 -12.90
C ALA A 207 -2.38 -10.20 -11.54
N PHE A 208 -3.17 -10.27 -10.46
CA PHE A 208 -2.65 -10.42 -9.10
C PHE A 208 -1.90 -11.74 -8.91
N ASN A 209 -2.45 -12.86 -9.41
CA ASN A 209 -1.79 -14.16 -9.34
C ASN A 209 -0.45 -14.15 -10.09
N CYS A 210 -0.39 -13.50 -11.26
CA CYS A 210 0.85 -13.32 -12.00
C CYS A 210 1.88 -12.51 -11.20
N LEU A 211 1.48 -11.36 -10.64
CA LEU A 211 2.36 -10.54 -9.81
C LEU A 211 2.86 -11.28 -8.57
N SER A 212 1.99 -12.05 -7.90
CA SER A 212 2.36 -12.84 -6.72
C SER A 212 3.38 -13.94 -7.06
N ILE A 213 3.22 -14.60 -8.21
CA ILE A 213 4.17 -15.59 -8.72
C ILE A 213 5.52 -14.92 -9.04
N VAL A 214 5.49 -13.79 -9.76
CA VAL A 214 6.70 -13.04 -10.12
C VAL A 214 7.44 -12.54 -8.87
N GLN A 215 6.72 -11.97 -7.91
CA GLN A 215 7.27 -11.51 -6.63
C GLN A 215 7.93 -12.68 -5.88
N THR A 216 7.21 -13.79 -5.69
CA THR A 216 7.73 -14.97 -4.98
C THR A 216 8.95 -15.56 -5.69
N ALA A 217 8.91 -15.71 -7.02
CA ALA A 217 10.03 -16.22 -7.78
C ALA A 217 11.27 -15.32 -7.62
N ALA A 218 11.09 -14.00 -7.66
CA ALA A 218 12.17 -13.04 -7.48
C ALA A 218 12.73 -13.04 -6.03
N GLN A 219 11.88 -13.22 -5.01
CA GLN A 219 12.33 -13.44 -3.62
C GLN A 219 13.16 -14.72 -3.49
N LEU A 220 12.72 -15.82 -4.10
CA LEU A 220 13.43 -17.10 -4.07
C LEU A 220 14.77 -17.04 -4.80
N ILE A 221 14.83 -16.36 -5.94
CA ILE A 221 16.10 -16.09 -6.65
C ILE A 221 17.04 -15.30 -5.74
N SER A 222 16.53 -14.22 -5.12
CA SER A 222 17.31 -13.39 -4.20
C SER A 222 17.85 -14.18 -3.00
N ALA A 223 16.99 -15.00 -2.37
CA ALA A 223 17.39 -15.91 -1.29
C ALA A 223 18.45 -16.90 -1.76
N GLY A 224 18.27 -17.51 -2.93
CA GLY A 224 19.23 -18.45 -3.52
C GLY A 224 20.59 -17.81 -3.78
N MET A 225 20.64 -16.58 -4.29
CA MET A 225 21.88 -15.85 -4.54
C MET A 225 22.62 -15.51 -3.24
N ILE A 226 21.91 -15.10 -2.19
CA ILE A 226 22.50 -14.82 -0.88
C ILE A 226 23.01 -16.12 -0.22
N ILE A 227 22.23 -17.23 -0.27
CA ILE A 227 22.68 -18.54 0.21
C ILE A 227 23.94 -18.98 -0.54
N TYR A 228 23.95 -18.86 -1.86
CA TYR A 228 25.11 -19.19 -2.69
C TYR A 228 26.35 -18.41 -2.26
N ALA A 229 26.22 -17.10 -2.02
CA ALA A 229 27.32 -16.26 -1.57
C ALA A 229 27.85 -16.65 -0.17
N LEU A 230 26.94 -16.97 0.76
CA LEU A 230 27.28 -17.40 2.12
C LEU A 230 27.93 -18.79 2.15
N ASP A 231 27.40 -19.77 1.42
CA ASP A 231 27.90 -21.16 1.41
C ASP A 231 29.24 -21.29 0.67
N ARG A 232 29.45 -20.49 -0.38
CA ARG A 232 30.73 -20.47 -1.12
C ARG A 232 31.84 -19.76 -0.34
N ALA A 233 31.52 -19.17 0.81
CA ALA A 233 32.42 -18.37 1.64
C ALA A 233 33.30 -17.48 0.75
N ILE A 234 32.68 -16.79 -0.23
CA ILE A 234 33.41 -15.87 -1.12
C ILE A 234 34.16 -14.95 -0.16
N PRO A 235 35.51 -14.98 -0.14
CA PRO A 235 36.26 -14.23 0.85
C PRO A 235 35.73 -12.81 0.78
N THR A 236 35.29 -12.26 1.91
CA THR A 236 34.77 -10.88 2.06
C THR A 236 35.54 -10.03 1.08
N ALA A 237 34.89 -9.67 -0.03
CA ALA A 237 35.63 -9.23 -1.20
C ALA A 237 36.51 -8.07 -0.76
N ALA A 238 37.79 -8.06 -1.13
CA ALA A 238 38.78 -7.13 -0.57
C ALA A 238 38.35 -5.65 -0.72
N SER A 239 37.44 -5.37 -1.65
CA SER A 239 36.69 -4.13 -1.74
C SER A 239 35.19 -4.39 -1.98
N ALA A 240 34.33 -3.56 -1.40
CA ALA A 240 32.89 -3.57 -1.66
C ALA A 240 32.56 -3.47 -3.16
N THR A 241 33.34 -2.71 -3.95
CA THR A 241 33.14 -2.59 -5.41
C THR A 241 33.37 -3.89 -6.15
N SER A 242 34.30 -4.73 -5.69
CA SER A 242 34.54 -6.04 -6.30
C SER A 242 33.41 -7.04 -6.01
N LEU A 243 32.69 -6.87 -4.90
CA LEU A 243 31.48 -7.62 -4.59
C LEU A 243 30.33 -7.25 -5.54
N LEU A 244 30.12 -5.95 -5.78
CA LEU A 244 29.03 -5.44 -6.62
C LEU A 244 29.12 -5.94 -8.07
N LEU A 245 30.34 -6.14 -8.57
CA LEU A 245 30.59 -6.60 -9.95
C LEU A 245 30.40 -8.12 -10.12
N GLN A 246 30.16 -8.87 -9.04
CA GLN A 246 29.97 -10.31 -9.16
C GLN A 246 28.62 -10.63 -9.84
N PRO A 247 28.59 -11.59 -10.79
CA PRO A 247 27.36 -11.90 -11.54
C PRO A 247 26.15 -12.24 -10.66
N TRP A 248 26.35 -12.99 -9.56
CA TRP A 248 25.27 -13.33 -8.64
C TRP A 248 24.71 -12.10 -7.90
N PHE A 249 25.55 -11.09 -7.64
CA PHE A 249 25.11 -9.85 -6.98
C PHE A 249 24.26 -9.01 -7.93
N VAL A 250 24.65 -8.94 -9.21
CA VAL A 250 23.82 -8.30 -10.25
C VAL A 250 22.45 -8.98 -10.36
N VAL A 251 22.40 -10.32 -10.35
CA VAL A 251 21.14 -11.07 -10.35
C VAL A 251 20.32 -10.78 -9.09
N LEU A 252 20.95 -10.72 -7.90
CA LEU A 252 20.30 -10.36 -6.64
C LEU A 252 19.66 -8.96 -6.72
N VAL A 253 20.39 -7.97 -7.22
CA VAL A 253 19.91 -6.58 -7.35
C VAL A 253 18.70 -6.50 -8.30
N LEU A 254 18.79 -7.15 -9.47
CA LEU A 254 17.69 -7.17 -10.45
C LEU A 254 16.46 -7.90 -9.90
N ALA A 255 16.66 -9.07 -9.27
CA ALA A 255 15.59 -9.82 -8.64
C ALA A 255 14.93 -9.00 -7.52
N GLY A 256 15.71 -8.34 -6.66
CA GLY A 256 15.20 -7.45 -5.62
C GLY A 256 14.37 -6.28 -6.18
N ALA A 257 14.78 -5.69 -7.31
CA ALA A 257 14.01 -4.63 -7.95
C ALA A 257 12.66 -5.11 -8.52
N ILE A 258 12.65 -6.26 -9.20
CA ILE A 258 11.44 -6.89 -9.73
C ILE A 258 10.47 -7.23 -8.58
N GLU A 259 11.01 -7.79 -7.51
CA GLU A 259 10.27 -8.20 -6.33
C GLU A 259 9.61 -7.00 -5.62
N ARG A 260 10.36 -5.92 -5.39
CA ARG A 260 9.84 -4.67 -4.81
C ARG A 260 8.76 -4.03 -5.68
N LEU A 261 8.94 -4.04 -7.01
CA LEU A 261 7.97 -3.51 -7.94
C LEU A 261 6.66 -4.33 -7.96
N ALA A 262 6.78 -5.66 -7.99
CA ALA A 262 5.62 -6.55 -7.98
C ALA A 262 4.85 -6.51 -6.64
N GLY A 263 5.56 -6.42 -5.51
CA GLY A 263 4.95 -6.26 -4.19
C GLY A 263 4.19 -4.94 -4.05
N LEU A 264 4.80 -3.83 -4.46
CA LEU A 264 4.13 -2.52 -4.46
C LEU A 264 2.87 -2.51 -5.33
N ALA A 265 2.96 -3.06 -6.55
CA ALA A 265 1.84 -3.15 -7.47
C ALA A 265 0.67 -3.96 -6.87
N SER A 266 0.98 -5.08 -6.22
CA SER A 266 0.02 -5.94 -5.52
C SER A 266 -0.63 -5.23 -4.33
N GLY A 267 0.16 -4.50 -3.52
CA GLY A 267 -0.35 -3.69 -2.40
C GLY A 267 -1.30 -2.58 -2.86
N VAL A 268 -0.92 -1.84 -3.91
CA VAL A 268 -1.75 -0.77 -4.48
C VAL A 268 -3.09 -1.32 -4.98
N ALA A 269 -3.11 -2.53 -5.58
CA ALA A 269 -4.37 -3.15 -6.00
C ALA A 269 -5.32 -3.41 -4.83
N PHE A 270 -4.82 -3.89 -3.69
CA PHE A 270 -5.63 -4.09 -2.49
C PHE A 270 -6.17 -2.77 -1.93
N GLU A 271 -5.28 -1.80 -1.73
CA GLU A 271 -5.59 -0.56 -1.00
C GLU A 271 -6.39 0.46 -1.81
N ARG A 272 -6.31 0.43 -3.14
CA ARG A 272 -6.91 1.47 -3.99
C ARG A 272 -7.98 0.99 -4.95
N ASP A 273 -8.01 -0.29 -5.31
CA ASP A 273 -9.02 -0.85 -6.22
C ASP A 273 -9.94 -1.84 -5.50
N TRP A 274 -9.39 -2.94 -4.96
CA TRP A 274 -10.23 -4.06 -4.49
C TRP A 274 -11.01 -3.70 -3.22
N VAL A 275 -10.41 -2.97 -2.28
CA VAL A 275 -11.11 -2.51 -1.07
C VAL A 275 -12.28 -1.58 -1.42
N VAL A 276 -12.13 -0.74 -2.45
CA VAL A 276 -13.18 0.18 -2.91
C VAL A 276 -14.36 -0.59 -3.50
N LEU A 277 -14.07 -1.63 -4.30
CA LEU A 277 -15.11 -2.49 -4.89
C LEU A 277 -15.86 -3.30 -3.84
N LEU A 278 -15.15 -3.84 -2.84
CA LEU A 278 -15.74 -4.71 -1.81
C LEU A 278 -16.49 -3.93 -0.72
N ALA A 279 -15.99 -2.75 -0.33
CA ALA A 279 -16.66 -1.86 0.61
C ALA A 279 -17.84 -1.10 -0.04
N GLY A 280 -17.69 -0.73 -1.32
CA GLY A 280 -18.67 0.01 -2.12
C GLY A 280 -18.30 1.48 -2.32
N THR A 281 -18.33 1.94 -3.56
CA THR A 281 -18.01 3.33 -3.96
C THR A 281 -18.89 4.38 -3.28
N ASN A 282 -20.16 4.04 -3.02
CA ASN A 282 -21.14 4.94 -2.41
C ASN A 282 -21.24 4.78 -0.88
N ARG A 283 -20.30 4.08 -0.23
CA ARG A 283 -20.32 3.76 1.20
C ARG A 283 -19.05 4.26 1.91
N PRO A 284 -18.93 5.58 2.16
CA PRO A 284 -17.69 6.18 2.66
C PRO A 284 -17.31 5.70 4.07
N ILE A 285 -18.29 5.41 4.93
CA ILE A 285 -18.04 4.91 6.30
C ILE A 285 -17.46 3.49 6.26
N ALA A 286 -18.03 2.60 5.45
CA ALA A 286 -17.51 1.24 5.26
C ALA A 286 -16.10 1.26 4.63
N LEU A 287 -15.87 2.12 3.63
CA LEU A 287 -14.56 2.27 2.98
C LEU A 287 -13.50 2.77 3.96
N ALA A 288 -13.81 3.81 4.76
CA ALA A 288 -12.90 4.33 5.77
C ALA A 288 -12.55 3.28 6.83
N ARG A 289 -13.54 2.48 7.29
CA ARG A 289 -13.30 1.36 8.21
C ARG A 289 -12.44 0.26 7.58
N ALA A 290 -12.68 -0.08 6.31
CA ALA A 290 -11.91 -1.09 5.61
C ALA A 290 -10.45 -0.67 5.41
N ASN A 291 -10.21 0.58 4.98
CA ASN A 291 -8.88 1.15 4.86
C ASN A 291 -8.15 1.19 6.22
N ALA A 292 -8.84 1.60 7.28
CA ALA A 292 -8.26 1.58 8.62
C ALA A 292 -7.91 0.15 9.09
N MET A 293 -8.69 -0.87 8.69
CA MET A 293 -8.35 -2.27 8.98
C MET A 293 -7.14 -2.75 8.17
N LEU A 294 -7.04 -2.41 6.87
CA LEU A 294 -5.86 -2.72 6.06
C LEU A 294 -4.58 -2.14 6.68
N SER A 295 -4.58 -0.85 7.04
CA SER A 295 -3.41 -0.22 7.68
C SER A 295 -3.05 -0.86 9.03
N ARG A 296 -4.03 -1.31 9.81
CA ARG A 296 -3.77 -2.03 11.08
C ARG A 296 -3.17 -3.41 10.85
N VAL A 297 -3.68 -4.14 9.85
CA VAL A 297 -3.14 -5.45 9.46
C VAL A 297 -1.71 -5.28 8.95
N ASP A 298 -1.43 -4.23 8.17
CA ASP A 298 -0.10 -3.90 7.68
C ASP A 298 0.91 -3.69 8.81
N LEU A 299 0.58 -2.79 9.75
CA LEU A 299 1.41 -2.55 10.94
C LEU A 299 1.59 -3.81 11.80
N LEU A 300 0.56 -4.64 11.93
CA LEU A 300 0.66 -5.92 12.65
C LEU A 300 1.64 -6.88 11.97
N CYS A 301 1.57 -7.00 10.63
CA CYS A 301 2.50 -7.80 9.85
C CYS A 301 3.94 -7.28 9.97
N GLU A 302 4.14 -5.96 9.99
CA GLU A 302 5.46 -5.35 10.17
C GLU A 302 6.05 -5.69 11.54
N VAL A 303 5.26 -5.57 12.62
CA VAL A 303 5.67 -5.96 13.98
C VAL A 303 6.03 -7.44 14.04
N LEU A 304 5.14 -8.32 13.56
CA LEU A 304 5.33 -9.76 13.61
C LEU A 304 6.49 -10.21 12.71
N GLY A 305 6.58 -9.69 11.49
CA GLY A 305 7.61 -10.05 10.51
C GLY A 305 9.01 -9.71 10.98
N ALA A 306 9.22 -8.50 11.50
CA ALA A 306 10.51 -8.10 12.04
C ALA A 306 10.88 -8.89 13.31
N SER A 307 9.92 -9.16 14.19
CA SER A 307 10.13 -9.92 15.43
C SER A 307 10.49 -11.38 15.14
N ILE A 308 9.72 -12.05 14.28
CA ILE A 308 9.96 -13.44 13.85
C ILE A 308 11.33 -13.54 13.19
N SER A 309 11.65 -12.64 12.27
CA SER A 309 12.93 -12.67 11.55
C SER A 309 14.12 -12.40 12.49
N GLY A 310 14.01 -11.42 13.39
CA GLY A 310 15.04 -11.14 14.39
C GLY A 310 15.30 -12.31 15.33
N ILE A 311 14.25 -12.99 15.80
CA ILE A 311 14.38 -14.20 16.63
C ILE A 311 15.02 -15.33 15.83
N LEU A 312 14.53 -15.62 14.62
CA LEU A 312 15.06 -16.68 13.77
C LEU A 312 16.54 -16.47 13.45
N LEU A 313 16.96 -15.25 13.11
CA LEU A 313 18.35 -14.92 12.79
C LEU A 313 19.26 -14.93 14.04
N SER A 314 18.69 -14.82 15.25
CA SER A 314 19.44 -14.95 16.51
C SER A 314 19.64 -16.40 16.97
N MET A 315 18.73 -17.31 16.59
CA MET A 315 18.72 -18.71 17.04
C MET A 315 19.28 -19.68 16.00
N LEU A 316 19.21 -19.32 14.72
CA LEU A 316 19.58 -20.18 13.59
C LEU A 316 20.76 -19.57 12.84
N ASP A 317 21.55 -20.42 12.19
CA ASP A 317 22.54 -19.97 11.21
C ASP A 317 21.85 -19.14 10.10
N PRO A 318 22.48 -18.06 9.59
CA PRO A 318 21.88 -17.20 8.57
C PRO A 318 21.34 -17.95 7.35
N VAL A 319 22.06 -18.99 6.90
CA VAL A 319 21.63 -19.85 5.79
C VAL A 319 20.37 -20.67 6.14
N LYS A 320 20.26 -21.19 7.38
CA LYS A 320 19.07 -21.92 7.84
C LYS A 320 17.87 -20.98 7.97
N CYS A 321 18.09 -19.78 8.51
CA CYS A 321 17.07 -18.72 8.58
C CYS A 321 16.55 -18.39 7.17
N LEU A 322 17.46 -18.22 6.21
CA LEU A 322 17.11 -17.89 4.83
C LEU A 322 16.39 -19.03 4.10
N LYS A 323 16.76 -20.28 4.35
CA LYS A 323 16.03 -21.47 3.88
C LYS A 323 14.61 -21.54 4.46
N LEU A 324 14.44 -21.20 5.74
CA LEU A 324 13.11 -21.16 6.37
C LEU A 324 12.25 -20.02 5.80
N ALA A 325 12.84 -18.84 5.56
CA ALA A 325 12.16 -17.74 4.88
C ALA A 325 11.72 -18.16 3.47
N ALA A 326 12.61 -18.76 2.68
CA ALA A 326 12.28 -19.28 1.36
C ALA A 326 11.16 -20.34 1.40
N ALA A 327 11.20 -21.27 2.37
CA ALA A 327 10.15 -22.24 2.58
C ALA A 327 8.80 -21.56 2.90
N SER A 328 8.80 -20.51 3.72
CA SER A 328 7.58 -19.76 4.05
C SER A 328 6.95 -19.09 2.82
N MET A 329 7.75 -18.57 1.88
CA MET A 329 7.26 -18.01 0.62
C MET A 329 6.64 -19.09 -0.28
N ILE A 330 7.34 -20.23 -0.44
CA ILE A 330 6.85 -21.37 -1.25
C ILE A 330 5.53 -21.90 -0.70
N CYS A 331 5.40 -22.01 0.62
CA CYS A 331 4.18 -22.48 1.26
C CYS A 331 3.03 -21.45 1.19
N THR A 332 3.35 -20.16 1.21
CA THR A 332 2.33 -19.10 1.26
C THR A 332 1.76 -18.75 -0.11
N LEU A 333 2.54 -18.89 -1.20
CA LEU A 333 2.06 -18.64 -2.56
C LEU A 333 0.79 -19.42 -2.94
N PRO A 334 0.69 -20.76 -2.77
CA PRO A 334 -0.54 -21.50 -3.08
C PRO A 334 -1.70 -21.08 -2.16
N VAL A 335 -1.41 -20.71 -0.92
CA VAL A 335 -2.41 -20.20 0.03
C VAL A 335 -2.96 -18.86 -0.44
N GLN A 336 -2.10 -17.94 -0.91
CA GLN A 336 -2.52 -16.66 -1.48
C GLN A 336 -3.40 -16.85 -2.71
N ILE A 337 -2.96 -17.67 -3.67
CA ILE A 337 -3.74 -17.94 -4.90
C ILE A 337 -5.12 -18.50 -4.53
N LEU A 338 -5.19 -19.45 -3.57
CA LEU A 338 -6.45 -20.01 -3.09
C LEU A 338 -7.34 -18.95 -2.42
N LEU A 339 -6.76 -18.10 -1.55
CA LEU A 339 -7.49 -17.06 -0.83
C LEU A 339 -8.00 -15.96 -1.76
N VAL A 340 -7.25 -15.58 -2.79
CA VAL A 340 -7.71 -14.64 -3.83
C VAL A 340 -8.87 -15.23 -4.61
N CYS A 341 -8.77 -16.49 -5.03
CA CYS A 341 -9.87 -17.18 -5.72
C CYS A 341 -11.11 -17.30 -4.82
N LEU A 342 -10.92 -17.52 -3.52
CA LEU A 342 -12.00 -17.53 -2.54
C LEU A 342 -12.62 -16.13 -2.37
N THR A 343 -11.78 -15.09 -2.34
CA THR A 343 -12.22 -13.69 -2.26
C THR A 343 -13.13 -13.34 -3.43
N ASP A 344 -12.73 -13.71 -4.65
CA ASP A 344 -13.55 -13.48 -5.84
C ASP A 344 -14.89 -14.25 -5.78
N LYS A 345 -14.85 -15.55 -5.44
CA LYS A 345 -16.05 -16.37 -5.26
C LYS A 345 -17.02 -15.78 -4.22
N LEU A 346 -16.50 -15.35 -3.06
CA LEU A 346 -17.31 -14.74 -1.99
C LEU A 346 -17.80 -13.33 -2.36
N SER A 347 -17.12 -12.66 -3.29
CA SER A 347 -17.55 -11.38 -3.86
C SER A 347 -18.52 -11.53 -5.03
N LYS A 348 -18.95 -12.75 -5.38
CA LYS A 348 -19.81 -13.05 -6.53
C LYS A 348 -19.19 -12.65 -7.89
N GLY A 349 -17.87 -12.80 -8.05
CA GLY A 349 -17.18 -12.52 -9.31
C GLY A 349 -17.01 -11.02 -9.62
N VAL A 350 -17.15 -10.15 -8.62
CA VAL A 350 -17.02 -8.70 -8.82
C VAL A 350 -15.60 -8.32 -9.22
N LEU A 351 -14.58 -9.05 -8.77
CA LEU A 351 -13.19 -8.77 -9.10
C LEU A 351 -12.85 -9.20 -10.55
N GLU A 352 -13.43 -10.29 -11.03
CA GLU A 352 -13.28 -10.76 -12.42
C GLU A 352 -13.97 -9.88 -13.46
N ARG A 353 -14.95 -9.05 -13.09
CA ARG A 353 -15.66 -8.18 -14.04
C ARG A 353 -14.66 -7.19 -14.65
N SER A 354 -14.28 -7.47 -15.90
CA SER A 354 -13.36 -6.65 -16.69
C SER A 354 -13.75 -5.18 -16.58
N ARG A 355 -12.75 -4.32 -16.40
CA ARG A 355 -12.92 -2.88 -16.53
C ARG A 355 -13.23 -2.65 -18.00
N ASN A 356 -14.51 -2.52 -18.35
CA ASN A 356 -14.96 -2.20 -19.71
C ASN A 356 -14.45 -0.80 -20.09
N HIS A 357 -13.20 -0.71 -20.49
CA HIS A 357 -12.62 0.45 -21.16
C HIS A 357 -11.83 -0.06 -22.35
N THR A 358 -12.35 0.28 -23.53
CA THR A 358 -11.66 0.42 -24.83
C THR A 358 -10.19 0.00 -24.81
N SER A 359 -9.95 -1.27 -25.10
CA SER A 359 -8.69 -1.73 -25.62
C SER A 359 -8.39 -0.98 -26.92
N SER A 360 -7.32 -0.18 -26.93
CA SER A 360 -6.31 -0.10 -28.00
C SER A 360 -5.66 1.29 -28.09
N GLU A 361 -4.68 1.56 -27.22
CA GLU A 361 -3.56 2.46 -27.57
C GLU A 361 -2.20 2.00 -26.98
N LEU A 362 -2.08 0.75 -26.52
CA LEU A 362 -0.83 0.23 -25.97
C LEU A 362 0.00 -0.49 -27.02
N CYS A 363 0.42 0.19 -28.09
CA CYS A 363 1.33 -0.40 -29.10
C CYS A 363 2.24 0.60 -29.84
N GLN A 364 2.71 1.66 -29.19
CA GLN A 364 3.87 2.41 -29.69
C GLN A 364 4.89 2.69 -28.57
N PRO A 365 5.99 1.92 -28.49
CA PRO A 365 7.05 2.08 -27.49
C PRO A 365 7.69 3.48 -27.48
N GLY A 366 7.66 4.19 -28.62
CA GLY A 366 8.25 5.53 -28.76
C GLY A 366 7.43 6.67 -28.14
N GLN A 367 6.10 6.54 -28.04
CA GLN A 367 5.23 7.59 -27.48
C GLN A 367 4.99 7.45 -25.97
N LEU A 368 5.29 6.28 -25.39
CA LEU A 368 5.04 6.01 -23.98
C LEU A 368 5.90 6.90 -23.07
N THR A 369 7.18 7.05 -23.39
CA THR A 369 8.13 7.85 -22.59
C THR A 369 7.78 9.33 -22.59
N GLU A 370 7.38 9.87 -23.75
CA GLU A 370 7.01 11.27 -23.90
C GLU A 370 5.67 11.57 -23.22
N ARG A 371 4.69 10.66 -23.32
CA ARG A 371 3.41 10.75 -22.58
C ARG A 371 3.62 10.66 -21.06
N VAL A 372 4.48 9.75 -20.59
CA VAL A 372 4.81 9.61 -19.17
C VAL A 372 5.53 10.85 -18.65
N LEU A 373 6.53 11.35 -19.38
CA LEU A 373 7.27 12.55 -18.98
C LEU A 373 6.37 13.80 -18.98
N GLY A 374 5.51 13.94 -19.99
CA GLY A 374 4.51 15.00 -20.06
C GLY A 374 3.51 14.94 -18.89
N ALA A 375 3.04 13.75 -18.54
CA ALA A 375 2.15 13.55 -17.40
C ALA A 375 2.83 13.87 -16.06
N ILE A 376 4.10 13.47 -15.87
CA ILE A 376 4.90 13.79 -14.67
C ILE A 376 5.10 15.31 -14.58
N SER A 377 5.49 15.96 -15.67
CA SER A 377 5.69 17.41 -15.72
C SER A 377 4.41 18.16 -15.36
N HIS A 378 3.27 17.71 -15.90
CA HIS A 378 1.97 18.29 -15.60
C HIS A 378 1.57 18.09 -14.13
N GLY A 379 1.77 16.88 -13.58
CA GLY A 379 1.54 16.57 -12.18
C GLY A 379 2.36 17.46 -11.25
N TRP A 380 3.65 17.65 -11.55
CA TRP A 380 4.54 18.55 -10.82
C TRP A 380 4.08 20.00 -10.83
N LEU A 381 3.66 20.51 -11.99
CA LEU A 381 3.19 21.89 -12.12
C LEU A 381 1.90 22.11 -11.29
N GLN A 382 0.96 21.18 -11.36
CA GLN A 382 -0.26 21.23 -10.55
C GLN A 382 0.02 21.08 -9.06
N TYR A 383 0.95 20.20 -8.68
CA TYR A 383 1.36 19.98 -7.29
C TYR A 383 1.98 21.23 -6.68
N LYS A 384 2.90 21.91 -7.38
CA LYS A 384 3.50 23.18 -6.93
C LYS A 384 2.47 24.29 -6.73
N SER A 385 1.36 24.24 -7.45
CA SER A 385 0.31 25.26 -7.37
C SER A 385 -0.65 25.05 -6.19
N GLN A 386 -0.49 23.99 -5.38
CA GLN A 386 -1.41 23.70 -4.28
C GLN A 386 -1.12 24.56 -3.03
N PRO A 387 -2.15 25.07 -2.34
CA PRO A 387 -2.00 25.91 -1.15
C PRO A 387 -1.45 25.13 0.08
N VAL A 388 -1.57 23.79 0.05
CA VAL A 388 -1.05 22.87 1.07
C VAL A 388 0.32 22.27 0.72
N LEU A 389 1.01 22.82 -0.30
CA LEU A 389 2.34 22.37 -0.71
C LEU A 389 3.34 22.25 0.46
N PRO A 390 3.44 23.20 1.42
CA PRO A 390 4.41 23.08 2.51
C PRO A 390 4.16 21.88 3.44
N ALA A 391 2.88 21.50 3.65
CA ALA A 391 2.53 20.32 4.43
C ALA A 391 2.98 19.03 3.72
N SER A 392 2.72 18.95 2.42
CA SER A 392 3.15 17.81 1.61
C SER A 392 4.69 17.77 1.46
N LEU A 393 5.36 18.92 1.33
CA LEU A 393 6.82 19.00 1.28
C LEU A 393 7.47 18.55 2.60
N ALA A 394 6.83 18.84 3.75
CA ALA A 394 7.29 18.31 5.03
C ALA A 394 7.24 16.77 5.05
N TYR A 395 6.19 16.15 4.50
CA TYR A 395 6.13 14.69 4.32
C TYR A 395 7.27 14.17 3.42
N VAL A 396 7.51 14.81 2.27
CA VAL A 396 8.61 14.44 1.37
C VAL A 396 9.99 14.53 2.06
N LEU A 397 10.21 15.55 2.90
CA LEU A 397 11.42 15.67 3.71
C LEU A 397 11.53 14.60 4.80
N LEU A 398 10.41 14.13 5.35
CA LEU A 398 10.42 12.96 6.25
C LEU A 398 10.82 11.68 5.53
N CYS A 399 10.47 11.51 4.25
CA CYS A 399 10.93 10.37 3.45
C CYS A 399 12.45 10.39 3.21
N PHE A 400 13.08 11.58 3.26
CA PHE A 400 14.53 11.71 3.25
C PHE A 400 15.19 11.15 4.52
N ASN A 401 14.44 10.97 5.63
CA ASN A 401 14.88 10.29 6.86
C ASN A 401 14.96 8.76 6.69
N ALA A 402 15.66 8.27 5.65
CA ALA A 402 15.78 6.84 5.39
C ALA A 402 16.81 6.15 6.31
N VAL A 403 17.71 6.92 6.94
CA VAL A 403 18.81 6.39 7.77
C VAL A 403 18.34 6.12 9.20
N LEU A 404 17.58 7.03 9.81
CA LEU A 404 17.10 6.90 11.21
C LEU A 404 15.72 6.25 11.30
N CYS A 405 15.31 5.53 10.27
CA CYS A 405 14.07 4.75 10.22
C CYS A 405 14.41 3.25 10.28
N PRO A 406 13.54 2.38 10.84
CA PRO A 406 13.65 0.94 10.58
C PRO A 406 13.71 0.71 9.05
N GLY A 407 14.78 0.08 8.58
CA GLY A 407 15.05 -0.07 7.16
C GLY A 407 16.42 -0.69 6.90
N GLY A 408 16.72 -0.98 5.64
CA GLY A 408 17.94 -1.72 5.27
C GLY A 408 19.24 -1.08 5.76
N LEU A 409 19.36 0.25 5.69
CA LEU A 409 20.56 0.98 6.14
C LEU A 409 20.77 0.87 7.66
N MET A 410 19.72 1.11 8.45
CA MET A 410 19.78 0.97 9.91
C MET A 410 20.05 -0.48 10.31
N THR A 411 19.35 -1.45 9.70
CA THR A 411 19.60 -2.88 9.95
C THR A 411 21.05 -3.25 9.64
N SER A 412 21.58 -2.83 8.50
CA SER A 412 22.98 -3.08 8.12
C SER A 412 23.97 -2.44 9.08
N PHE A 413 23.73 -1.19 9.50
CA PHE A 413 24.54 -0.50 10.50
C PHE A 413 24.58 -1.27 11.83
N LEU A 414 23.42 -1.68 12.35
CA LEU A 414 23.34 -2.40 13.62
C LEU A 414 23.95 -3.80 13.55
N THR A 415 23.77 -4.50 12.43
CA THR A 415 24.42 -5.80 12.17
C THR A 415 25.94 -5.66 12.13
N ASN A 416 26.47 -4.63 11.45
CA ASN A 416 27.92 -4.39 11.37
C ASN A 416 28.51 -3.95 12.72
N HIS A 417 27.72 -3.31 13.58
CA HIS A 417 28.08 -3.00 14.97
C HIS A 417 27.99 -4.23 15.91
N GLY A 418 27.67 -5.42 15.40
CA GLY A 418 27.65 -6.67 16.17
C GLY A 418 26.46 -6.80 17.11
N LEU A 419 25.38 -6.04 16.91
CA LEU A 419 24.16 -6.24 17.68
C LEU A 419 23.49 -7.56 17.29
N ASN A 420 22.94 -8.23 18.30
CA ASN A 420 22.17 -9.44 18.09
C ASN A 420 20.93 -9.13 17.23
N ALA A 421 20.64 -9.98 16.25
CA ALA A 421 19.50 -9.81 15.33
C ALA A 421 18.16 -9.72 16.06
N SER A 422 18.03 -10.34 17.23
CA SER A 422 16.82 -10.22 18.07
C SER A 422 16.59 -8.80 18.59
N ILE A 423 17.66 -8.05 18.92
CA ILE A 423 17.58 -6.64 19.34
C ILE A 423 17.17 -5.77 18.15
N ILE A 424 17.72 -6.04 16.97
CA ILE A 424 17.40 -5.31 15.73
C ILE A 424 15.93 -5.57 15.33
N GLY A 425 15.48 -6.82 15.46
CA GLY A 425 14.08 -7.21 15.26
C GLY A 425 13.14 -6.57 16.27
N ALA A 426 13.52 -6.54 17.55
CA ALA A 426 12.76 -5.86 18.60
C ALA A 426 12.68 -4.35 18.37
N PHE A 427 13.78 -3.71 17.95
CA PHE A 427 13.80 -2.29 17.57
C PHE A 427 12.81 -1.99 16.45
N SER A 428 12.83 -2.81 15.38
CA SER A 428 11.94 -2.64 14.23
C SER A 428 10.47 -2.91 14.61
N GLY A 429 10.22 -3.97 15.39
CA GLY A 429 8.88 -4.27 15.91
C GLY A 429 8.33 -3.18 16.83
N MET A 430 9.16 -2.59 17.69
CA MET A 430 8.75 -1.45 18.52
C MET A 430 8.47 -0.20 17.67
N CYS A 431 9.22 0.05 16.60
CA CYS A 431 8.93 1.14 15.68
C CYS A 431 7.57 0.99 14.99
N ALA A 432 7.23 -0.21 14.53
CA ALA A 432 5.93 -0.52 13.92
C ALA A 432 4.78 -0.42 14.94
N PHE A 433 5.01 -0.87 16.18
CA PHE A 433 4.05 -0.70 17.28
C PHE A 433 3.73 0.78 17.56
N MET A 434 4.72 1.68 17.46
CA MET A 434 4.48 3.12 17.59
C MET A 434 3.57 3.67 16.49
N GLY A 435 3.50 3.03 15.31
CA GLY A 435 2.52 3.34 14.28
C GLY A 435 1.08 3.07 14.73
N ILE A 436 0.84 1.93 15.41
CA ILE A 436 -0.47 1.62 15.99
C ILE A 436 -0.81 2.66 17.08
N ALA A 437 0.13 2.97 17.97
CA ALA A 437 -0.05 3.98 19.00
C ALA A 437 -0.35 5.37 18.42
N ALA A 438 0.29 5.74 17.29
CA ALA A 438 0.08 7.00 16.60
C ALA A 438 -1.36 7.17 16.10
N THR A 439 -2.07 6.09 15.74
CA THR A 439 -3.48 6.18 15.32
C THR A 439 -4.39 6.72 16.43
N PHE A 440 -4.16 6.31 17.67
CA PHE A 440 -4.92 6.80 18.83
C PHE A 440 -4.44 8.19 19.27
N MET A 441 -3.13 8.41 19.24
CA MET A 441 -2.51 9.68 19.62
C MET A 441 -2.93 10.81 18.68
N SER A 442 -2.90 10.57 17.37
CA SER A 442 -3.31 11.52 16.33
C SER A 442 -4.77 11.94 16.50
N ALA A 443 -5.70 10.99 16.68
CA ALA A 443 -7.10 11.30 16.94
C ALA A 443 -7.28 12.17 18.20
N SER A 444 -6.52 11.88 19.25
CA SER A 444 -6.54 12.65 20.50
C SER A 444 -5.96 14.06 20.34
N LEU A 445 -4.87 14.20 19.57
CA LEU A 445 -4.23 15.48 19.25
C LEU A 445 -5.13 16.35 18.39
N VAL A 446 -5.71 15.81 17.32
CA VAL A 446 -6.64 16.54 16.43
C VAL A 446 -7.85 17.04 17.20
N LYS A 447 -8.43 16.21 18.09
CA LYS A 447 -9.56 16.61 18.94
C LYS A 447 -9.22 17.76 19.91
N LYS A 448 -8.00 17.80 20.44
CA LYS A 448 -7.60 18.79 21.46
C LYS A 448 -7.01 20.07 20.87
N LEU A 449 -6.18 19.94 19.84
CA LEU A 449 -5.34 21.03 19.31
C LEU A 449 -5.86 21.58 17.98
N GLY A 450 -6.71 20.85 17.26
CA GLY A 450 -7.01 21.10 15.85
C GLY A 450 -6.09 20.30 14.93
N LEU A 451 -6.49 20.18 13.66
CA LEU A 451 -5.81 19.38 12.66
C LEU A 451 -4.39 19.90 12.38
N LEU A 452 -4.27 21.22 12.15
CA LEU A 452 -3.00 21.82 11.76
C LEU A 452 -1.98 21.84 12.91
N LYS A 453 -2.41 22.20 14.12
CA LYS A 453 -1.52 22.18 15.31
C LYS A 453 -1.11 20.77 15.71
N ALA A 454 -1.97 19.77 15.51
CA ALA A 454 -1.62 18.37 15.74
C ALA A 454 -0.46 17.91 14.83
N GLY A 455 -0.49 18.32 13.56
CA GLY A 455 0.60 18.04 12.61
C GLY A 455 1.93 18.66 13.06
N ALA A 456 1.91 19.96 13.43
CA ALA A 456 3.10 20.65 13.94
C ALA A 456 3.65 19.98 15.20
N ALA A 457 2.78 19.60 16.15
CA ALA A 457 3.19 18.92 17.38
C ALA A 457 3.90 17.58 17.09
N GLY A 458 3.39 16.78 16.14
CA GLY A 458 4.03 15.53 15.72
C GLY A 458 5.43 15.75 15.13
N LEU A 459 5.58 16.71 14.21
CA LEU A 459 6.87 17.03 13.58
C LEU A 459 7.90 17.57 14.57
N VAL A 460 7.50 18.50 15.44
CA VAL A 460 8.41 19.08 16.45
C VAL A 460 8.85 18.00 17.45
N PHE A 461 7.91 17.15 17.90
CA PHE A 461 8.23 16.03 18.78
C PHE A 461 9.25 15.07 18.16
N GLN A 462 9.06 14.71 16.87
CA GLN A 462 10.00 13.86 16.15
C GLN A 462 11.39 14.54 16.01
N ALA A 463 11.43 15.81 15.59
CA ALA A 463 12.67 16.55 15.38
C ALA A 463 13.49 16.68 16.67
N LEU A 464 12.84 16.96 17.80
CA LEU A 464 13.51 17.05 19.11
C LEU A 464 14.12 15.72 19.54
N LEU A 465 13.36 14.62 19.42
CA LEU A 465 13.85 13.30 19.81
C LEU A 465 15.01 12.82 18.93
N LEU A 466 14.94 13.03 17.61
CA LEU A 466 16.05 12.70 16.71
C LEU A 466 17.26 13.61 16.91
N GLY A 467 17.05 14.89 17.24
CA GLY A 467 18.12 15.80 17.64
C GLY A 467 18.87 15.30 18.86
N ILE A 468 18.15 14.86 19.90
CA ILE A 468 18.75 14.24 21.09
C ILE A 468 19.45 12.93 20.72
N ALA A 469 18.84 12.10 19.86
CA ALA A 469 19.43 10.83 19.43
C ALA A 469 20.79 11.04 18.75
N VAL A 470 20.86 11.93 17.75
CA VAL A 470 22.11 12.25 17.05
C VAL A 470 23.14 12.88 18.00
N ALA A 471 22.71 13.74 18.92
CA ALA A 471 23.60 14.32 19.92
C ALA A 471 24.20 13.25 20.85
N VAL A 472 23.39 12.30 21.33
CA VAL A 472 23.85 11.15 22.12
C VAL A 472 24.86 10.32 21.34
N TYR A 473 24.56 10.00 20.08
CA TYR A 473 25.44 9.24 19.21
C TYR A 473 26.81 9.91 19.04
N TRP A 474 26.83 11.24 18.80
CA TRP A 474 28.06 12.00 18.58
C TRP A 474 28.87 12.23 19.86
N SER A 475 28.19 12.31 21.00
CA SER A 475 28.83 12.62 22.28
C SER A 475 29.84 11.55 22.73
N GLY A 476 29.72 10.30 22.27
CA GLY A 476 30.64 9.21 22.66
C GLY A 476 30.67 8.89 24.16
N PHE A 477 29.74 9.46 24.95
CA PHE A 477 29.88 9.60 26.41
C PHE A 477 29.53 8.34 27.24
N ILE A 478 29.13 7.23 26.62
CA ILE A 478 28.64 6.03 27.35
C ILE A 478 29.30 4.78 26.77
N VAL A 479 29.60 3.80 27.64
CA VAL A 479 29.91 2.39 27.30
C VAL A 479 29.18 2.02 26.01
N GLN A 480 29.93 1.78 24.93
CA GLN A 480 29.50 1.90 23.53
C GLN A 480 28.11 1.28 23.24
N GLN A 481 27.80 0.16 23.88
CA GLN A 481 26.53 -0.56 23.74
C GLN A 481 25.33 0.11 24.43
N LYS A 482 25.50 0.68 25.64
CA LYS A 482 24.41 1.38 26.36
C LYS A 482 24.03 2.69 25.66
N SER A 483 25.01 3.40 25.10
CA SER A 483 24.76 4.60 24.28
C SER A 483 23.90 4.28 23.06
N LEU A 484 24.25 3.18 22.37
CA LEU A 484 23.58 2.74 21.15
C LEU A 484 22.14 2.29 21.43
N ILE A 485 21.88 1.55 22.51
CA ILE A 485 20.51 1.18 22.89
C ILE A 485 19.67 2.42 23.23
N PHE A 486 20.24 3.41 23.92
CA PHE A 486 19.52 4.66 24.21
C PHE A 486 19.23 5.46 22.93
N PHE A 487 20.18 5.52 22.00
CA PHE A 487 19.99 6.08 20.66
C PHE A 487 18.83 5.40 19.92
N LEU A 488 18.78 4.06 19.90
CA LEU A 488 17.69 3.30 19.30
C LEU A 488 16.34 3.57 19.97
N PHE A 489 16.33 3.67 21.31
CA PHE A 489 15.11 3.97 22.06
C PHE A 489 14.53 5.34 21.67
N LEU A 490 15.38 6.36 21.51
CA LEU A 490 14.95 7.69 21.05
C LEU A 490 14.40 7.65 19.62
N ILE A 491 14.99 6.84 18.73
CA ILE A 491 14.46 6.62 17.38
C ILE A 491 13.07 5.97 17.45
N VAL A 492 12.89 4.90 18.23
CA VAL A 492 11.58 4.26 18.44
C VAL A 492 10.55 5.28 18.89
N LEU A 493 10.86 6.08 19.90
CA LEU A 493 9.92 7.09 20.41
C LEU A 493 9.61 8.17 19.37
N SER A 494 10.58 8.55 18.55
CA SER A 494 10.39 9.53 17.47
C SER A 494 9.40 9.05 16.39
N ARG A 495 9.24 7.73 16.20
CA ARG A 495 8.26 7.15 15.26
C ARG A 495 6.83 7.52 15.59
N LEU A 496 6.53 7.74 16.87
CA LEU A 496 5.21 8.21 17.28
C LEU A 496 4.88 9.58 16.66
N GLY A 497 5.85 10.49 16.61
CA GLY A 497 5.71 11.81 15.97
C GLY A 497 5.58 11.70 14.46
N GLN A 498 6.44 10.90 13.83
CA GLN A 498 6.42 10.67 12.38
C GLN A 498 5.08 10.09 11.91
N MET A 499 4.68 8.96 12.47
CA MET A 499 3.44 8.27 12.06
C MET A 499 2.19 9.08 12.42
N SER A 500 2.23 9.89 13.48
CA SER A 500 1.14 10.83 13.79
C SER A 500 1.02 11.91 12.73
N TYR A 501 2.16 12.42 12.23
CA TYR A 501 2.16 13.39 11.14
C TYR A 501 1.66 12.77 9.84
N ASP A 502 2.04 11.53 9.50
CA ASP A 502 1.58 10.86 8.28
C ASP A 502 0.04 10.79 8.22
N ILE A 503 -0.60 10.47 9.35
CA ILE A 503 -2.07 10.46 9.47
C ILE A 503 -2.66 11.86 9.28
N VAL A 504 -2.06 12.88 9.92
CA VAL A 504 -2.54 14.27 9.85
C VAL A 504 -2.33 14.85 8.44
N SER A 505 -1.18 14.60 7.82
CA SER A 505 -0.84 15.05 6.47
C SER A 505 -1.84 14.50 5.45
N GLY A 506 -2.18 13.20 5.55
CA GLY A 506 -3.22 12.60 4.73
C GLY A 506 -4.57 13.29 4.88
N GLN A 507 -4.98 13.62 6.11
CA GLN A 507 -6.23 14.35 6.36
C GLN A 507 -6.20 15.79 5.82
N ILE A 508 -5.06 16.49 5.95
CA ILE A 508 -4.87 17.84 5.38
C ILE A 508 -5.01 17.79 3.87
N LEU A 509 -4.35 16.83 3.21
CA LEU A 509 -4.39 16.68 1.77
C LEU A 509 -5.79 16.34 1.26
N GLN A 510 -6.49 15.43 1.94
CA GLN A 510 -7.87 15.04 1.60
C GLN A 510 -8.87 16.19 1.80
N SER A 511 -8.65 17.05 2.79
CA SER A 511 -9.55 18.17 3.09
C SER A 511 -9.33 19.36 2.16
N ALA A 512 -8.09 19.61 1.74
CA ALA A 512 -7.74 20.79 0.96
C ALA A 512 -7.84 20.59 -0.55
N ILE A 513 -7.75 19.35 -1.04
CA ILE A 513 -7.64 19.08 -2.48
C ILE A 513 -8.99 18.64 -3.05
N PRO A 514 -9.46 19.27 -4.16
CA PRO A 514 -10.66 18.83 -4.85
C PRO A 514 -10.56 17.38 -5.33
N ALA A 515 -11.64 16.61 -5.19
CA ALA A 515 -11.68 15.19 -5.56
C ALA A 515 -11.26 14.91 -7.02
N SER A 516 -11.49 15.85 -7.94
CA SER A 516 -11.08 15.75 -9.35
C SER A 516 -9.56 15.75 -9.57
N LYS A 517 -8.79 16.30 -8.62
CA LYS A 517 -7.32 16.41 -8.71
C LYS A 517 -6.59 15.57 -7.65
N ALA A 518 -7.31 15.01 -6.67
CA ALA A 518 -6.74 14.28 -5.54
C ALA A 518 -5.81 13.13 -5.96
N ASN A 519 -6.21 12.33 -6.96
CA ASN A 519 -5.40 11.21 -7.44
C ASN A 519 -4.09 11.67 -8.10
N LEU A 520 -4.13 12.72 -8.93
CA LEU A 520 -2.94 13.26 -9.60
C LEU A 520 -1.94 13.82 -8.57
N ILE A 521 -2.45 14.58 -7.60
CA ILE A 521 -1.62 15.21 -6.58
C ILE A 521 -1.05 14.17 -5.62
N GLY A 522 -1.86 13.22 -5.16
CA GLY A 522 -1.38 12.11 -4.32
C GLY A 522 -0.33 11.24 -5.04
N ALA A 523 -0.51 10.96 -6.33
CA ALA A 523 0.50 10.24 -7.12
C ALA A 523 1.82 11.05 -7.24
N THR A 524 1.71 12.37 -7.40
CA THR A 524 2.89 13.25 -7.48
C THR A 524 3.61 13.34 -6.14
N GLU A 525 2.90 13.43 -5.02
CA GLU A 525 3.48 13.40 -3.67
C GLU A 525 4.25 12.11 -3.41
N VAL A 526 3.66 10.94 -3.72
CA VAL A 526 4.32 9.64 -3.58
C VAL A 526 5.57 9.53 -4.48
N SER A 527 5.52 10.10 -5.69
CA SER A 527 6.68 10.19 -6.59
C SER A 527 7.80 11.05 -5.99
N MET A 528 7.46 12.20 -5.41
CA MET A 528 8.41 13.09 -4.72
C MET A 528 9.03 12.44 -3.48
N ALA A 529 8.22 11.74 -2.68
CA ALA A 529 8.68 10.97 -1.54
C ALA A 529 9.68 9.87 -1.95
N SER A 530 9.37 9.13 -3.01
CA SER A 530 10.26 8.10 -3.57
C SER A 530 11.56 8.69 -4.09
N LEU A 531 11.52 9.87 -4.71
CA LEU A 531 12.70 10.60 -5.15
C LEU A 531 13.57 11.03 -3.96
N ALA A 532 12.98 11.52 -2.87
CA ALA A 532 13.71 11.90 -1.66
C ALA A 532 14.45 10.70 -1.04
N GLU A 533 13.80 9.55 -0.94
CA GLU A 533 14.44 8.30 -0.49
C GLU A 533 15.59 7.88 -1.42
N LEU A 534 15.39 7.98 -2.73
CA LEU A 534 16.40 7.63 -3.73
C LEU A 534 17.64 8.53 -3.62
N VAL A 535 17.45 9.83 -3.37
CA VAL A 535 18.57 10.76 -3.12
C VAL A 535 19.32 10.37 -1.85
N MET A 536 18.61 10.09 -0.74
CA MET A 536 19.25 9.67 0.52
C MET A 536 20.03 8.36 0.36
N LEU A 537 19.48 7.38 -0.37
CA LEU A 537 20.17 6.13 -0.70
C LEU A 537 21.41 6.39 -1.58
N GLY A 538 21.32 7.32 -2.53
CA GLY A 538 22.46 7.76 -3.33
C GLY A 538 23.57 8.40 -2.47
N VAL A 539 23.21 9.24 -1.51
CA VAL A 539 24.17 9.80 -0.53
C VAL A 539 24.80 8.70 0.33
N ALA A 540 24.03 7.68 0.73
CA ALA A 540 24.56 6.52 1.46
C ALA A 540 25.51 5.64 0.62
N ILE A 541 25.33 5.58 -0.71
CA ILE A 541 26.28 4.92 -1.62
C ILE A 541 27.61 5.67 -1.67
N ILE A 542 27.57 7.01 -1.67
CA ILE A 542 28.78 7.85 -1.63
C ILE A 542 29.46 7.71 -0.26
N GLY A 543 28.71 7.83 0.84
CA GLY A 543 29.17 7.67 2.22
C GLY A 543 29.06 6.23 2.72
N ASN A 544 29.59 5.26 1.97
CA ASN A 544 29.30 3.83 2.20
C ASN A 544 29.98 3.18 3.41
N ASP A 545 30.96 3.84 4.02
CA ASP A 545 31.58 3.33 5.25
C ASP A 545 30.69 3.55 6.46
N VAL A 546 30.66 2.57 7.36
CA VAL A 546 29.95 2.64 8.64
C VAL A 546 30.45 3.81 9.51
N SER A 547 31.71 4.22 9.36
CA SER A 547 32.28 5.39 10.05
C SER A 547 31.60 6.71 9.68
N HIS A 548 31.08 6.82 8.44
CA HIS A 548 30.35 8.00 7.97
C HIS A 548 28.85 7.96 8.35
N PHE A 549 28.39 6.92 9.05
CA PHE A 549 27.00 6.80 9.48
C PHE A 549 26.54 8.01 10.32
N GLY A 550 27.41 8.57 11.15
CA GLY A 550 27.11 9.79 11.90
C GLY A 550 26.71 10.97 11.01
N PHE A 551 27.38 11.14 9.86
CA PHE A 551 27.03 12.18 8.89
C PHE A 551 25.69 11.90 8.22
N LEU A 552 25.44 10.64 7.83
CA LEU A 552 24.15 10.21 7.25
C LEU A 552 22.99 10.42 8.24
N ALA A 553 23.22 10.12 9.52
CA ALA A 553 22.29 10.36 10.62
C ALA A 553 22.02 11.86 10.82
N LEU A 554 23.07 12.69 10.79
CA LEU A 554 22.94 14.15 10.89
C LEU A 554 22.11 14.70 9.72
N LEU A 555 22.39 14.26 8.50
CA LEU A 555 21.67 14.66 7.30
C LEU A 555 20.16 14.32 7.41
N SER A 556 19.84 13.11 7.85
CA SER A 556 18.46 12.68 8.14
C SER A 556 17.79 13.53 9.22
N MET A 557 18.49 13.84 10.33
CA MET A 557 17.96 14.70 11.39
C MET A 557 17.71 16.13 10.89
N THR A 558 18.62 16.69 10.08
CA THR A 558 18.43 18.03 9.50
C THR A 558 17.26 18.09 8.54
N ALA A 559 16.97 17.02 7.79
CA ALA A 559 15.79 16.95 6.94
C ALA A 559 14.50 16.95 7.77
N VAL A 560 14.45 16.21 8.89
CA VAL A 560 13.30 16.22 9.81
C VAL A 560 13.13 17.58 10.49
N ALA A 561 14.23 18.22 10.91
CA ALA A 561 14.18 19.58 11.46
C ALA A 561 13.70 20.59 10.41
N GLY A 562 14.14 20.45 9.16
CA GLY A 562 13.67 21.23 8.02
C GLY A 562 12.17 21.03 7.74
N ALA A 563 11.67 19.78 7.82
CA ALA A 563 10.25 19.47 7.70
C ALA A 563 9.42 20.19 8.78
N ALA A 564 9.86 20.09 10.04
CA ALA A 564 9.22 20.78 11.16
C ALA A 564 9.25 22.31 10.98
N TRP A 565 10.39 22.87 10.54
CA TRP A 565 10.53 24.29 10.27
C TRP A 565 9.57 24.76 9.19
N ILE A 566 9.58 24.12 8.01
CA ILE A 566 8.73 24.51 6.87
C ILE A 566 7.26 24.47 7.26
N TYR A 567 6.85 23.40 7.97
CA TYR A 567 5.47 23.25 8.43
C TYR A 567 5.08 24.32 9.46
N CYS A 568 5.95 24.60 10.45
CA CYS A 568 5.66 25.61 11.47
C CYS A 568 5.65 27.03 10.90
N GLN A 569 6.51 27.33 9.92
CA GLN A 569 6.48 28.61 9.18
C GLN A 569 5.18 28.76 8.40
N TRP A 570 4.75 27.70 7.72
CA TRP A 570 3.48 27.65 7.01
C TRP A 570 2.28 27.86 7.95
N LEU A 571 2.29 27.21 9.12
CA LEU A 571 1.26 27.38 10.14
C LEU A 571 1.23 28.80 10.73
N SER A 572 2.40 29.43 10.92
CA SER A 572 2.52 30.75 11.53
C SER A 572 2.13 31.89 10.59
N ASN A 573 2.30 31.70 9.27
CA ASN A 573 2.01 32.69 8.24
C ASN A 573 0.88 32.20 7.30
N PRO A 574 -0.38 32.16 7.78
CA PRO A 574 -1.47 31.57 7.02
C PRO A 574 -1.94 32.46 5.87
N THR A 575 -2.07 31.87 4.68
CA THR A 575 -2.66 32.50 3.49
C THR A 575 -4.19 32.59 3.62
N GLU A 576 -4.82 33.55 2.93
CA GLU A 576 -6.28 33.72 2.96
C GLU A 576 -7.04 32.47 2.48
N GLU A 577 -6.55 31.80 1.43
CA GLU A 577 -7.10 30.52 0.97
C GLU A 577 -7.05 29.42 2.05
N GLN A 578 -6.00 29.38 2.88
CA GLN A 578 -5.89 28.41 3.96
C GLN A 578 -6.88 28.68 5.08
N ARG A 579 -7.13 29.96 5.38
CA ARG A 579 -8.16 30.36 6.35
C ARG A 579 -9.56 29.96 5.88
N GLN A 580 -9.82 30.03 4.59
CA GLN A 580 -11.08 29.58 4.00
C GLN A 580 -11.22 28.05 4.07
N LEU A 581 -10.17 27.32 3.66
CA LEU A 581 -10.17 25.85 3.64
C LEU A 581 -10.28 25.22 5.03
N PHE A 582 -9.66 25.83 6.05
CA PHE A 582 -9.61 25.31 7.42
C PHE A 582 -10.34 26.22 8.42
N SER A 583 -11.40 26.91 7.99
CA SER A 583 -12.13 27.89 8.81
C SER A 583 -12.68 27.33 10.13
N PHE A 584 -12.96 26.02 10.17
CA PHE A 584 -13.42 25.30 11.37
C PHE A 584 -12.30 24.85 12.32
N ASP A 585 -11.03 25.02 11.95
CA ASP A 585 -9.91 24.64 12.81
C ASP A 585 -9.76 25.62 13.99
N PRO A 586 -9.60 25.12 15.24
CA PRO A 586 -9.38 25.94 16.43
C PRO A 586 -8.24 26.97 16.31
N HIS A 587 -7.25 26.71 15.45
CA HIS A 587 -6.17 27.65 15.16
C HIS A 587 -6.72 28.99 14.64
N PHE A 588 -7.61 28.95 13.64
CA PHE A 588 -8.10 30.15 12.97
C PHE A 588 -9.22 30.87 13.73
N SER A 589 -10.05 30.14 14.47
CA SER A 589 -11.01 30.76 15.39
C SER A 589 -10.31 31.58 16.50
N SER A 590 -9.19 31.07 17.02
CA SER A 590 -8.39 31.78 18.03
C SER A 590 -7.67 33.03 17.47
N LEU A 591 -7.17 32.99 16.25
CA LEU A 591 -6.54 34.14 15.58
C LEU A 591 -7.55 35.26 15.32
N SER A 592 -8.76 34.91 14.85
CA SER A 592 -9.84 35.88 14.64
C SER A 592 -10.25 36.57 15.95
N SER A 593 -10.37 35.81 17.05
CA SER A 593 -10.66 36.37 18.38
C SER A 593 -9.57 37.32 18.89
N LYS A 594 -8.29 37.00 18.65
CA LYS A 594 -7.15 37.87 19.02
C LYS A 594 -7.06 39.12 18.14
N GLN A 595 -7.40 39.02 16.85
CA GLN A 595 -7.49 40.18 15.96
C GLN A 595 -8.64 41.10 16.35
N GLN A 596 -9.79 40.56 16.75
CA GLN A 596 -10.89 41.35 17.30
C GLN A 596 -10.50 42.03 18.62
N LEU A 597 -9.82 41.32 19.53
CA LEU A 597 -9.37 41.90 20.80
C LEU A 597 -8.30 42.99 20.59
N GLY A 598 -7.35 42.78 19.67
CA GLY A 598 -6.35 43.79 19.30
C GLY A 598 -6.95 45.00 18.56
N THR A 599 -8.03 44.82 17.79
CA THR A 599 -8.75 45.93 17.14
C THR A 599 -9.53 46.75 18.18
N ILE A 600 -10.10 46.11 19.21
CA ILE A 600 -10.74 46.79 20.34
C ILE A 600 -9.71 47.59 21.15
N ASP A 601 -8.50 47.07 21.35
CA ASP A 601 -7.40 47.79 22.03
C ASP A 601 -6.80 48.95 21.22
N ILE A 602 -6.89 48.92 19.89
CA ILE A 602 -6.49 50.04 19.02
C ILE A 602 -7.57 51.14 19.01
N ILE A 603 -8.85 50.76 19.11
CA ILE A 603 -9.97 51.72 19.18
C ILE A 603 -10.07 52.38 20.57
N SER A 604 -9.54 51.75 21.63
CA SER A 604 -9.57 52.27 23.00
C SER A 604 -8.41 53.21 23.37
N LYS A 605 -7.50 53.52 22.45
CA LYS A 605 -6.42 54.50 22.68
C LYS A 605 -6.93 55.92 22.41
N PRO A 606 -7.09 56.79 23.42
CA PRO A 606 -7.59 58.15 23.19
C PRO A 606 -6.55 58.98 22.45
N SER A 607 -6.97 59.57 21.32
CA SER A 607 -6.29 60.66 20.65
C SER A 607 -6.06 61.80 21.64
N SER A 608 -4.83 61.95 22.11
CA SER A 608 -4.37 63.09 22.90
C SER A 608 -3.25 63.79 22.14
N ALA A 609 -3.64 64.51 21.08
CA ALA A 609 -2.80 65.53 20.44
C ALA A 609 -3.69 66.54 19.70
N VAL A 610 -4.40 67.38 20.47
CA VAL A 610 -4.77 68.74 20.07
C VAL A 610 -4.51 69.63 21.29
N GLN A 611 -3.28 70.12 21.41
CA GLN A 611 -2.94 71.50 21.73
C GLN A 611 -1.44 71.73 21.51
#